data_AF-A0AA41UAM6-F1
#
_entry.id   AF-A0AA41UAM6-F1
#
_cell.length_a   1.000
_cell.length_b   1.000
_cell.length_c   1.000
_cell.angle_alpha   90.00
_cell.angle_beta   90.00
_cell.angle_gamma   90.00
#
_symmetry.space_group_name_H-M   'P 1'
#
loop_
_entity.id
_entity.type
_entity.pdbx_description
1 polymer ?
#
loop_
_entity_poly.entity_id
_entity_poly.type
_entity_poly.pdbx_seq_one_letter_code
_entity_poly.pdbx_strand_id
1 'polypeptide(L)'
;MASPSVRQRAPRRERLVLQEISKALGNICVPMFEWQSRAITLRSRVVRRPDDSTVAMELVSFLDEVQQTREAVEGLSDTLSPAASLDSRYLDKVRSLAKLEVYLAETAKLLGGAERQVAE
;
A
#
# COMPACT_ATOMS: atom_id res chain seq x y z
N MET A 1 -10.38 -16.55 -52.42
CA MET A 1 -10.74 -15.68 -51.29
C MET A 1 -9.56 -15.63 -50.35
N ALA A 2 -8.86 -14.49 -50.26
CA ALA A 2 -7.68 -14.33 -49.41
C ALA A 2 -8.11 -13.81 -48.03
N SER A 3 -7.87 -14.59 -46.98
CA SER A 3 -8.08 -14.18 -45.59
C SER A 3 -7.11 -13.05 -45.23
N PRO A 4 -7.57 -11.91 -44.68
CA PRO A 4 -6.66 -10.85 -44.27
C PRO A 4 -5.87 -11.32 -43.04
N SER A 5 -4.55 -11.44 -43.21
CA SER A 5 -3.61 -11.66 -42.12
C SER A 5 -3.73 -10.50 -41.13
N VAL A 6 -4.24 -10.77 -39.93
CA VAL A 6 -4.24 -9.82 -38.81
C VAL A 6 -2.79 -9.53 -38.46
N ARG A 7 -2.26 -8.43 -38.99
CA ARG A 7 -0.97 -7.89 -38.58
C ARG A 7 -1.09 -7.52 -37.11
N GLN A 8 -0.63 -8.40 -36.22
CA GLN A 8 -0.42 -8.08 -34.82
C GLN A 8 0.55 -6.90 -34.76
N ARG A 9 0.02 -5.70 -34.52
CA ARG A 9 0.84 -4.51 -34.25
C ARG A 9 1.58 -4.78 -32.95
N ALA A 10 2.90 -4.64 -32.97
CA ALA A 10 3.72 -4.74 -31.77
C ALA A 10 3.12 -3.86 -30.66
N PRO A 11 3.02 -4.36 -29.42
CA PRO A 11 2.47 -3.58 -28.31
C PRO A 11 3.30 -2.30 -28.13
N ARG A 12 2.62 -1.16 -28.01
CA ARG A 12 3.27 0.12 -27.71
C ARG A 12 4.05 -0.02 -26.39
N ARG A 13 5.25 0.58 -26.30
CA ARG A 13 6.15 0.51 -25.12
C ARG A 13 5.42 0.74 -23.79
N GLU A 14 4.50 1.69 -23.76
CA GLU A 14 3.65 2.00 -22.59
C GLU A 14 2.79 0.81 -22.12
N ARG A 15 2.29 -0.02 -23.04
CA ARG A 15 1.51 -1.22 -22.71
C ARG A 15 2.38 -2.32 -22.10
N LEU A 16 3.65 -2.41 -22.51
CA LEU A 16 4.60 -3.35 -21.93
C LEU A 16 4.98 -2.94 -20.51
N VAL A 17 5.27 -1.65 -20.30
CA VAL A 17 5.51 -1.08 -18.96
C VAL A 17 4.32 -1.34 -18.03
N LEU A 18 3.11 -1.10 -18.52
CA LEU A 18 1.89 -1.36 -17.75
C LEU A 18 1.70 -2.83 -17.36
N GLN A 19 1.96 -3.75 -18.29
CA GLN A 19 1.85 -5.18 -18.02
C GLN A 19 2.90 -5.63 -17.01
N GLU A 20 4.12 -5.10 -17.11
CA GLU A 20 5.21 -5.37 -16.19
C GLU A 20 4.86 -4.92 -14.76
N ILE A 21 4.44 -3.67 -14.59
CA ILE A 21 4.01 -3.12 -13.31
C ILE A 21 2.83 -3.92 -12.75
N SER A 22 1.82 -4.21 -13.58
CA SER A 22 0.62 -4.94 -13.12
C SER A 22 0.96 -6.36 -12.70
N LYS A 23 1.86 -7.04 -13.41
CA LYS A 23 2.33 -8.39 -13.07
C LYS A 23 3.14 -8.38 -11.77
N ALA A 24 4.05 -7.42 -11.62
CA ALA A 24 4.88 -7.28 -10.43
C ALA A 24 4.02 -7.00 -9.19
N LEU A 25 3.09 -6.03 -9.28
CA LEU A 25 2.17 -5.70 -8.19
C LEU A 25 1.13 -6.80 -7.93
N GLY A 26 0.72 -7.54 -8.96
CA GLY A 26 -0.22 -8.65 -8.85
C GLY A 26 0.29 -9.78 -7.96
N ASN A 27 1.61 -9.97 -7.88
CA ASN A 27 2.23 -10.97 -7.00
C ASN A 27 2.21 -10.58 -5.52
N ILE A 28 2.15 -9.28 -5.21
CA ILE A 28 2.19 -8.77 -3.83
C ILE A 28 0.78 -8.59 -3.25
N CYS A 29 -0.25 -8.48 -4.10
CA CYS A 29 -1.66 -8.32 -3.70
C CYS A 29 -1.87 -7.18 -2.68
N VAL A 30 -2.05 -5.95 -3.17
CA VAL A 30 -2.19 -4.77 -2.30
C VAL A 30 -3.61 -4.19 -2.36
N PRO A 31 -4.53 -4.62 -1.46
CA PRO A 31 -5.93 -4.18 -1.42
C PRO A 31 -6.06 -2.82 -0.72
N MET A 32 -5.60 -1.77 -1.42
CA MET A 32 -5.51 -0.40 -0.86
C MET A 32 -6.83 0.15 -0.33
N PHE A 33 -7.96 -0.16 -0.99
CA PHE A 33 -9.26 0.37 -0.58
C PHE A 33 -9.70 -0.23 0.76
N GLU A 34 -9.57 -1.54 0.88
CA GLU A 34 -9.85 -2.30 2.09
C GLU A 34 -8.93 -1.86 3.22
N TRP A 35 -7.64 -1.67 2.93
CA TRP A 35 -6.64 -1.24 3.90
C TRP A 35 -6.89 0.19 4.41
N GLN A 36 -7.27 1.12 3.53
CA GLN A 36 -7.67 2.47 3.93
C GLN A 36 -8.93 2.45 4.80
N SER A 37 -9.95 1.68 4.42
CA SER A 37 -11.18 1.51 5.20
C SER A 37 -10.91 0.91 6.59
N ARG A 38 -10.07 -0.12 6.64
CA ARG A 38 -9.61 -0.74 7.89
C ARG A 38 -8.87 0.28 8.76
N ALA A 39 -7.94 1.06 8.20
CA ALA A 39 -7.20 2.09 8.93
C ALA A 39 -8.11 3.15 9.56
N ILE A 40 -9.10 3.65 8.82
CA ILE A 40 -10.08 4.63 9.32
C ILE A 40 -10.89 4.03 10.48
N THR A 41 -11.36 2.80 10.31
CA THR A 41 -12.12 2.08 11.33
C THR A 41 -11.29 1.87 12.60
N LEU A 42 -10.04 1.47 12.42
CA LEU A 42 -9.10 1.19 13.51
C LEU A 42 -8.76 2.47 14.28
N ARG A 43 -8.46 3.58 13.59
CA ARG A 43 -8.27 4.89 14.22
C ARG A 43 -9.49 5.33 15.01
N SER A 44 -10.70 5.12 14.48
CA SER A 44 -11.93 5.45 15.21
C SER A 44 -12.06 4.65 16.52
N ARG A 45 -11.67 3.36 16.50
CA ARG A 45 -11.65 2.52 17.71
C ARG A 45 -10.60 2.99 18.71
N VAL A 46 -9.38 3.29 18.26
CA VAL A 46 -8.29 3.83 19.10
C VAL A 46 -8.71 5.13 19.78
N VAL A 47 -9.30 6.06 19.03
CA VAL A 47 -9.77 7.34 19.61
C VAL A 47 -10.86 7.13 20.66
N ARG A 48 -11.73 6.14 20.48
CA ARG A 48 -12.82 5.84 21.44
C ARG A 48 -12.35 5.05 22.66
N ARG A 49 -11.33 4.21 22.49
CA ARG A 49 -10.80 3.28 23.50
C ARG A 49 -9.29 3.18 23.38
N PRO A 50 -8.54 4.20 23.85
CA PRO A 50 -7.09 4.22 23.72
C PRO A 50 -6.40 3.13 24.55
N ASP A 51 -7.06 2.65 25.61
CA ASP A 51 -6.51 1.61 26.51
C ASP A 51 -6.88 0.17 26.11
N ASP A 52 -7.56 -0.01 24.96
CA ASP A 52 -7.95 -1.33 24.49
C ASP A 52 -6.75 -2.05 23.86
N SER A 53 -6.14 -2.93 24.65
CA SER A 53 -4.98 -3.74 24.25
C SER A 53 -5.24 -4.59 22.99
N THR A 54 -6.48 -5.00 22.72
CA THR A 54 -6.81 -5.75 21.51
C THR A 54 -6.70 -4.86 20.27
N VAL A 55 -7.23 -3.64 20.37
CA VAL A 55 -7.14 -2.63 19.30
C VAL A 55 -5.69 -2.19 19.09
N ALA A 56 -4.91 -2.07 20.18
CA ALA A 56 -3.48 -1.77 20.10
C ALA A 56 -2.69 -2.87 19.37
N MET A 57 -2.92 -4.15 19.71
CA MET A 57 -2.30 -5.28 19.01
C MET A 57 -2.72 -5.36 17.54
N GLU A 58 -4.01 -5.13 17.25
CA GLU A 58 -4.50 -5.09 15.86
C GLU A 58 -3.81 -3.99 15.06
N LEU A 59 -3.60 -2.80 15.65
CA LEU A 59 -2.90 -1.69 15.02
C LEU A 59 -1.43 -1.99 14.76
N VAL A 60 -0.71 -2.56 15.72
CA VAL A 60 0.70 -2.93 15.54
C VAL A 60 0.84 -3.99 14.46
N SER A 61 0.01 -5.03 14.49
CA SER A 61 0.02 -6.08 13.47
C SER A 61 -0.31 -5.53 12.08
N PHE A 62 -1.27 -4.60 11.97
CA PHE A 62 -1.62 -4.02 10.69
C PHE A 62 -0.55 -3.05 10.18
N LEU A 63 0.11 -2.29 11.05
CA LEU A 63 1.24 -1.44 10.68
C LEU A 63 2.39 -2.27 10.11
N ASP A 64 2.72 -3.39 10.76
CA ASP A 64 3.75 -4.33 10.30
C ASP A 64 3.41 -4.94 8.93
N GLU A 65 2.16 -5.37 8.73
CA GLU A 65 1.66 -5.86 7.44
C GLU A 65 1.84 -4.82 6.31
N VAL A 66 1.49 -3.55 6.59
CA VAL A 66 1.63 -2.45 5.63
C VAL A 66 3.11 -2.15 5.35
N GLN A 67 3.95 -2.15 6.38
CA GLN A 67 5.38 -1.88 6.24
C GLN A 67 6.08 -2.96 5.41
N GLN A 68 5.89 -4.24 5.74
CA GLN A 68 6.44 -5.36 4.98
C GLN A 68 5.99 -5.31 3.51
N THR A 69 4.73 -4.95 3.28
CA THR A 69 4.19 -4.82 1.92
C THR A 69 4.79 -3.62 1.18
N ARG A 70 4.99 -2.48 1.85
CA ARG A 70 5.67 -1.33 1.25
C ARG A 70 7.08 -1.70 0.84
N GLU A 71 7.84 -2.32 1.74
CA GLU A 71 9.22 -2.77 1.48
C GLU A 71 9.27 -3.76 0.32
N ALA A 72 8.33 -4.71 0.24
CA ALA A 72 8.21 -5.63 -0.88
C ALA A 72 7.92 -4.91 -2.20
N VAL A 73 7.03 -3.91 -2.21
CA VAL A 73 6.72 -3.11 -3.41
C VAL A 73 7.89 -2.22 -3.81
N GLU A 74 8.59 -1.62 -2.87
CA GLU A 74 9.80 -0.82 -3.12
C GLU A 74 10.93 -1.71 -3.69
N GLY A 75 11.10 -2.92 -3.16
CA GLY A 75 12.05 -3.92 -3.67
C GLY A 75 11.75 -4.40 -5.09
N LEU A 76 10.52 -4.21 -5.61
CA LEU A 76 10.25 -4.49 -7.02
C LEU A 76 11.06 -3.60 -7.96
N SER A 77 11.44 -2.39 -7.53
CA SER A 77 12.20 -1.45 -8.37
C SER A 77 13.51 -2.05 -8.90
N ASP A 78 14.12 -2.98 -8.16
CA ASP A 78 15.35 -3.68 -8.58
C ASP A 78 15.10 -4.70 -9.71
N THR A 79 13.86 -5.18 -9.83
CA THR A 79 13.45 -6.18 -10.82
C THR A 79 12.70 -5.59 -12.01
N LEU A 80 12.20 -4.36 -11.86
CA LEU A 80 11.47 -3.63 -12.89
C LEU A 80 12.42 -2.98 -13.89
N SER A 81 11.98 -2.86 -15.13
CA SER A 81 12.66 -2.03 -16.11
C SER A 81 12.73 -0.56 -15.64
N PRO A 82 13.77 0.21 -16.02
CA PRO A 82 13.89 1.61 -15.63
C PRO A 82 12.69 2.50 -16.00
N ALA A 83 11.98 2.13 -17.07
CA ALA A 83 10.76 2.82 -17.48
C ALA A 83 9.58 2.50 -16.55
N ALA A 84 9.50 1.28 -16.03
CA ALA A 84 8.46 0.84 -15.10
C ALA A 84 8.69 1.34 -13.68
N SER A 85 9.94 1.38 -13.20
CA SER A 85 10.29 1.94 -11.89
C SER A 85 10.04 3.45 -11.79
N LEU A 86 10.10 4.16 -12.92
CA LEU A 86 9.83 5.60 -13.00
C LEU A 86 8.39 5.93 -13.42
N ASP A 87 7.56 4.92 -13.69
CA ASP A 87 6.17 5.12 -14.08
C ASP A 87 5.36 5.69 -12.90
N SER A 88 4.52 6.67 -13.18
CA SER A 88 3.74 7.34 -12.14
C SER A 88 2.83 6.39 -11.38
N ARG A 89 2.31 5.33 -12.00
CA ARG A 89 1.38 4.40 -11.35
C ARG A 89 2.08 3.54 -10.31
N TYR A 90 3.30 3.12 -10.59
CA TYR A 90 4.14 2.40 -9.62
C TYR A 90 4.50 3.32 -8.45
N LEU A 91 4.98 4.53 -8.74
CA LEU A 91 5.34 5.51 -7.72
C LEU A 91 4.13 5.95 -6.87
N ASP A 92 2.95 6.10 -7.48
CA ASP A 92 1.72 6.43 -6.76
C ASP A 92 1.30 5.30 -5.81
N LYS A 93 1.55 4.04 -6.18
CA LYS A 93 1.30 2.90 -5.29
C LYS A 93 2.23 2.92 -4.08
N VAL A 94 3.53 3.10 -4.30
CA VAL A 94 4.54 3.24 -3.23
C VAL A 94 4.18 4.40 -2.29
N ARG A 95 3.87 5.57 -2.86
CA ARG A 95 3.43 6.75 -2.09
C ARG A 95 2.15 6.49 -1.31
N SER A 96 1.20 5.75 -1.87
CA SER A 96 -0.06 5.44 -1.19
C SER A 96 0.15 4.52 0.01
N LEU A 97 1.06 3.54 -0.10
CA LEU A 97 1.45 2.68 1.01
C LEU A 97 2.19 3.46 2.10
N ALA A 98 3.15 4.30 1.71
CA ALA A 98 3.85 5.16 2.66
C ALA A 98 2.90 6.10 3.43
N LYS A 99 1.91 6.68 2.75
CA LYS A 99 0.86 7.50 3.40
C LYS A 99 0.02 6.70 4.39
N LEU A 100 -0.33 5.46 4.04
CA LEU A 100 -1.09 4.58 4.92
C LEU A 100 -0.29 4.21 6.17
N GLU A 101 0.98 3.86 6.00
CA GLU A 101 1.91 3.57 7.10
C GLU A 101 2.04 4.77 8.05
N VAL A 102 2.26 5.97 7.52
CA VAL A 102 2.31 7.20 8.33
C VAL A 102 1.00 7.41 9.10
N TYR A 103 -0.16 7.21 8.46
CA TYR A 103 -1.46 7.34 9.11
C TYR A 103 -1.64 6.33 10.27
N LEU A 104 -1.18 5.09 10.09
CA LEU A 104 -1.22 4.06 11.13
C LEU A 104 -0.23 4.37 12.27
N ALA A 105 0.98 4.83 11.94
CA ALA A 105 1.98 5.25 12.93
C ALA A 105 1.48 6.45 13.75
N GLU A 106 0.84 7.43 13.13
CA GLU A 106 0.17 8.53 13.83
C GLU A 106 -0.96 8.04 14.73
N THR A 107 -1.72 7.05 14.27
CA THR A 107 -2.76 6.41 15.08
C THR A 107 -2.16 5.70 16.29
N ALA A 108 -1.01 5.06 16.15
CA ALA A 108 -0.33 4.38 17.25
C ALA A 108 0.18 5.36 18.32
N LYS A 109 0.57 6.57 17.92
CA LYS A 109 0.92 7.64 18.88
C LYS A 109 -0.25 8.05 19.78
N LEU A 110 -1.50 7.85 19.35
CA LEU A 110 -2.67 8.13 20.17
C LEU A 110 -2.83 7.14 21.34
N LEU A 111 -2.32 5.91 21.19
CA LEU A 111 -2.32 4.91 22.28
C LEU A 111 -1.38 5.33 23.42
N GLY A 112 -0.18 5.84 23.09
CA GLY A 112 0.78 6.35 24.09
C GLY A 112 0.49 7.78 24.59
N GLY A 113 -0.54 8.44 24.04
CA GLY A 113 -0.95 9.78 24.46
C GLY A 113 -1.90 9.80 25.66
N ALA A 114 -2.51 8.66 26.02
CA ALA A 114 -3.44 8.54 27.14
C ALA A 114 -2.75 8.66 28.51
N GLU A 115 -1.44 8.37 28.59
CA GLU A 115 -0.66 8.47 29.83
C GLU A 115 -0.45 9.93 30.32
N ARG A 116 -0.83 10.94 29.52
CA ARG A 116 -0.61 12.36 29.85
C ARG A 116 -1.81 13.12 30.42
N GLN A 117 -2.98 12.50 30.56
CA GLN A 117 -4.20 13.19 31.02
C GLN A 117 -4.65 12.84 32.45
N VAL A 118 -3.82 12.13 33.24
CA VAL A 118 -4.14 11.77 34.65
C VAL A 118 -3.23 12.49 35.67
N ALA A 119 -2.53 13.55 35.25
CA ALA A 119 -1.69 14.35 36.12
C ALA A 119 -1.95 15.85 35.93
N GLU A 120 -3.14 16.30 36.34
CA GLU A 120 -3.35 17.69 36.80
C GLU A 120 -4.41 17.71 37.91
#